data_AF-X1LCS4-F1
#
_entry.id   AF-X1LCS4-F1
#
_cell.length_a   1.000
_cell.length_b   1.000
_cell.length_c   1.000
_cell.angle_alpha   90.00
_cell.angle_beta   90.00
_cell.angle_gamma   90.00
#
_symmetry.space_group_name_H-M   'P 1'
#
loop_
_entity.id
_entity.type
_entity.pdbx_description
1 polymer ?
#
loop_
_entity_poly.entity_id
_entity_poly.type
_entity_poly.pdbx_seq_one_letter_code
_entity_poly.pdbx_strand_id
1 'polypeptide(L)'
;AALKFDYLLTAKRILYLITGLGFKVVRKEDLRPTMMVEFKIRYIKDAKELEVLAKEEHRGWTKARHRAGWRKGSLRNDYLKKDPHLVEYTKLKSRDMEKDRNTISNIPDYFEHLDYKIVRGKRTKLNL
;
A
#
# COMPACT_ATOMS: atom_id res chain seq x y z
N ALA A 1 21.80 -4.03 -3.24
CA ALA A 1 21.48 -2.59 -3.43
C ALA A 1 20.07 -2.37 -3.98
N ALA A 2 19.67 -3.01 -5.08
CA ALA A 2 18.33 -2.83 -5.69
C ALA A 2 17.14 -3.21 -4.78
N LEU A 3 17.23 -4.34 -4.07
CA LEU A 3 16.15 -4.84 -3.21
C LEU A 3 15.75 -3.85 -2.10
N LYS A 4 16.73 -3.20 -1.44
CA LYS A 4 16.49 -2.16 -0.41
C LYS A 4 15.81 -0.91 -0.98
N PHE A 5 16.08 -0.56 -2.23
CA PHE A 5 15.52 0.62 -2.87
C PHE A 5 14.05 0.41 -3.27
N ASP A 6 13.71 -0.80 -3.72
CA ASP A 6 12.33 -1.21 -4.02
C ASP A 6 11.46 -1.14 -2.74
N TYR A 7 11.96 -1.62 -1.60
CA TYR A 7 11.25 -1.52 -0.32
C TYR A 7 11.00 -0.08 0.13
N LEU A 8 12.00 0.82 -0.02
CA LEU A 8 11.83 2.24 0.32
C LEU A 8 10.83 2.94 -0.60
N LEU A 9 10.83 2.60 -1.90
CA LEU A 9 9.89 3.15 -2.86
C LEU A 9 8.46 2.67 -2.59
N THR A 10 8.30 1.40 -2.20
CA THR A 10 7.03 0.83 -1.72
C THR A 10 6.56 1.53 -0.44
N ALA A 11 7.43 1.67 0.58
CA ALA A 11 7.08 2.36 1.83
C ALA A 11 6.63 3.82 1.59
N LYS A 12 7.33 4.56 0.73
CA LYS A 12 6.98 5.95 0.40
C LYS A 12 5.63 6.06 -0.33
N ARG A 13 5.33 5.11 -1.22
CA ARG A 13 4.05 5.06 -1.94
C ARG A 13 2.89 4.72 -1.03
N ILE A 14 3.08 3.71 -0.20
CA ILE A 14 2.11 3.32 0.84
C ILE A 14 1.77 4.55 1.70
N LEU A 15 2.78 5.27 2.18
CA LEU A 15 2.57 6.48 2.98
C LEU A 15 1.78 7.55 2.23
N TYR A 16 2.09 7.76 0.94
CA TYR A 16 1.35 8.69 0.08
C TYR A 16 -0.12 8.28 -0.10
N LEU A 17 -0.38 6.98 -0.32
CA LEU A 17 -1.73 6.46 -0.53
C LEU A 17 -2.60 6.60 0.71
N ILE A 18 -2.11 6.19 1.87
CA ILE A 18 -2.87 6.33 3.12
C ILE A 18 -3.12 7.82 3.43
N THR A 19 -2.15 8.70 3.14
CA THR A 19 -2.34 10.16 3.29
C THR A 19 -3.42 10.69 2.35
N GLY A 20 -3.44 10.26 1.09
CA GLY A 20 -4.46 10.66 0.10
C GLY A 20 -5.88 10.20 0.45
N LEU A 21 -6.02 9.10 1.19
CA LEU A 21 -7.31 8.61 1.71
C LEU A 21 -7.72 9.31 3.03
N GLY A 22 -6.94 10.29 3.48
CA GLY A 22 -7.19 11.07 4.68
C GLY A 22 -6.69 10.40 5.96
N PHE A 23 -5.84 9.38 5.87
CA PHE A 23 -5.13 8.85 7.03
C PHE A 23 -3.85 9.66 7.31
N LYS A 24 -3.34 9.59 8.53
CA LYS A 24 -2.09 10.23 8.95
C LYS A 24 -1.28 9.26 9.81
N VAL A 25 0.04 9.32 9.75
CA VAL A 25 0.90 8.54 10.67
C VAL A 25 1.33 9.44 11.82
N VAL A 26 1.17 8.98 13.05
CA VAL A 26 1.54 9.72 14.27
C VAL A 26 2.27 8.80 15.24
N ARG A 27 2.99 9.37 16.21
CA ARG A 27 3.58 8.56 17.29
C ARG A 27 2.50 7.88 18.11
N LYS A 28 2.79 6.68 18.63
CA LYS A 28 1.84 5.89 19.43
C LYS A 28 1.36 6.67 20.65
N GLU A 29 2.24 7.42 21.29
CA GLU A 29 2.00 8.26 22.46
C GLU A 29 1.24 9.56 22.15
N ASP A 30 1.07 9.93 20.87
CA ASP A 30 0.32 11.13 20.53
C ASP A 30 -1.15 10.96 20.96
N LEU A 31 -1.56 11.76 21.94
CA LEU A 31 -2.90 11.73 22.53
C LEU A 31 -3.91 12.57 21.74
N ARG A 32 -3.44 13.56 20.96
CA ARG A 32 -4.31 14.45 20.15
C ARG A 32 -5.18 13.70 19.13
N PRO A 33 -4.69 12.65 18.44
CA PRO A 33 -5.51 11.84 17.54
C PRO A 33 -6.53 10.96 18.25
N THR A 34 -6.28 10.57 19.51
CA THR A 34 -7.15 9.65 20.28
C THR A 34 -8.53 10.27 20.54
N MET A 35 -8.61 11.60 20.60
CA MET A 35 -9.86 12.34 20.81
C MET A 35 -10.69 12.56 19.52
N MET A 36 -10.18 12.18 18.35
CA MET A 36 -10.81 12.48 17.05
C MET A 36 -11.17 11.25 16.20
N VAL A 37 -10.80 10.03 16.61
CA VAL A 37 -11.12 8.79 15.87
C VAL A 37 -11.08 7.60 16.80
N GLU A 38 -12.16 6.83 16.85
CA GLU A 38 -12.12 5.49 17.43
C GLU A 38 -11.22 4.61 16.54
N PHE A 39 -10.07 4.23 17.08
CA PHE A 39 -9.10 3.40 16.39
C PHE A 39 -9.54 1.95 16.36
N LYS A 40 -9.86 1.44 15.17
CA LYS A 40 -9.74 0.01 14.88
C LYS A 40 -8.85 -0.20 13.67
N ILE A 41 -7.59 0.22 13.79
CA ILE A 41 -6.53 -0.25 12.89
C ILE A 41 -6.07 -1.63 13.35
N ARG A 42 -6.99 -2.56 13.17
CA ARG A 42 -6.66 -3.95 12.90
C ARG A 42 -7.33 -4.42 11.59
N TYR A 43 -8.14 -3.55 10.99
CA TYR A 43 -8.85 -3.78 9.75
C TYR A 43 -9.09 -2.42 9.10
N ILE A 44 -8.54 -2.19 7.91
CA ILE A 44 -9.30 -1.43 6.92
C ILE A 44 -10.59 -2.25 6.75
N LYS A 45 -11.62 -1.98 7.56
CA LYS A 45 -12.85 -2.80 7.59
C LYS A 45 -13.64 -2.67 6.30
N ASP A 46 -13.43 -1.58 5.56
CA ASP A 46 -14.06 -1.38 4.27
C ASP A 46 -13.26 -2.13 3.20
N ALA A 47 -13.82 -3.24 2.75
CA ALA A 47 -13.25 -4.03 1.66
C ALA A 47 -12.96 -3.18 0.41
N LYS A 48 -13.72 -2.11 0.15
CA LYS A 48 -13.48 -1.21 -0.98
C LYS A 48 -12.24 -0.37 -0.79
N GLU A 49 -11.98 0.14 0.43
CA GLU A 49 -10.75 0.90 0.72
C GLU A 49 -9.52 0.00 0.58
N LEU A 50 -9.60 -1.25 1.05
CA LEU A 50 -8.53 -2.24 0.90
C LEU A 50 -8.24 -2.51 -0.58
N GLU A 51 -9.27 -2.70 -1.41
CA GLU A 51 -9.13 -2.94 -2.85
C GLU A 51 -8.50 -1.77 -3.58
N VAL A 52 -8.91 -0.54 -3.25
CA VAL A 52 -8.32 0.68 -3.82
C VAL A 52 -6.83 0.75 -3.50
N LEU A 53 -6.46 0.49 -2.25
CA LEU A 53 -5.07 0.49 -1.82
C LEU A 53 -4.25 -0.64 -2.46
N ALA A 54 -4.78 -1.86 -2.51
CA ALA A 54 -4.12 -3.00 -3.15
C ALA A 54 -3.91 -2.77 -4.65
N LYS A 55 -4.91 -2.22 -5.35
CA LYS A 55 -4.79 -1.84 -6.75
C LYS A 55 -3.69 -0.80 -6.99
N GLU A 56 -3.62 0.23 -6.13
CA GLU A 56 -2.58 1.25 -6.28
C GLU A 56 -1.19 0.74 -5.91
N GLU A 57 -1.07 -0.19 -4.96
CA GLU A 57 0.20 -0.89 -4.68
C GLU A 57 0.67 -1.68 -5.90
N HIS A 58 -0.21 -2.50 -6.50
CA HIS A 58 0.12 -3.26 -7.72
C HIS A 58 0.51 -2.34 -8.89
N ARG A 59 -0.23 -1.24 -9.07
CA ARG A 59 0.10 -0.21 -10.07
C ARG A 59 1.46 0.42 -9.79
N GLY A 60 1.76 0.63 -8.51
CA GLY A 60 3.05 1.06 -8.04
C GLY A 60 4.16 0.11 -8.48
N TRP A 61 4.06 -1.14 -8.04
CA TRP A 61 4.98 -2.22 -8.37
C TRP A 61 5.19 -2.35 -9.89
N THR A 62 4.12 -2.38 -10.67
CA THR A 62 4.14 -2.48 -12.14
C THR A 62 4.90 -1.31 -12.77
N LYS A 63 4.65 -0.07 -12.34
CA LYS A 63 5.38 1.11 -12.83
C LYS A 63 6.88 1.04 -12.50
N ALA A 64 7.24 0.56 -11.30
CA ALA A 64 8.64 0.41 -10.91
C ALA A 64 9.35 -0.65 -11.76
N ARG A 65 8.69 -1.80 -11.96
CA ARG A 65 9.17 -2.88 -12.83
C ARG A 65 9.37 -2.42 -14.27
N HIS A 66 8.40 -1.72 -14.86
CA HIS A 66 8.55 -1.18 -16.21
C HIS A 66 9.73 -0.21 -16.33
N ARG A 67 9.92 0.70 -15.37
CA ARG A 67 11.09 1.59 -15.34
C ARG A 67 12.42 0.84 -15.23
N ALA A 68 12.43 -0.29 -14.53
CA ALA A 68 13.60 -1.18 -14.42
C ALA A 68 13.80 -2.08 -15.67
N GLY A 69 13.00 -1.92 -16.72
CA GLY A 69 13.09 -2.65 -17.98
C GLY A 69 12.32 -3.97 -18.02
N TRP A 70 11.46 -4.22 -17.02
CA TRP A 70 10.65 -5.44 -17.00
C TRP A 70 9.45 -5.35 -17.94
N ARG A 71 9.07 -6.49 -18.51
CA ARG A 71 7.97 -6.62 -19.48
C ARG A 71 7.10 -7.83 -19.14
N LYS A 72 5.86 -7.81 -19.63
CA LYS A 72 4.97 -8.97 -19.49
C LYS A 72 5.57 -10.20 -20.19
N GLY A 73 5.53 -11.35 -19.52
CA GLY A 73 5.86 -12.65 -20.11
C GLY A 73 4.86 -13.72 -19.69
N SER A 74 4.91 -14.90 -20.29
CA SER A 74 4.08 -16.05 -19.88
C SER A 74 4.54 -16.65 -18.55
N LEU A 75 5.85 -16.61 -18.30
CA LEU A 75 6.50 -17.11 -17.08
C LEU A 75 7.48 -16.06 -16.57
N ARG A 76 7.76 -16.12 -15.26
CA ARG A 76 8.76 -15.26 -14.63
C ARG A 76 10.16 -15.67 -15.11
N ASN A 77 10.93 -14.69 -15.56
CA ASN A 77 12.32 -14.86 -15.95
C ASN A 77 13.10 -13.60 -15.59
N ASP A 78 13.93 -13.69 -14.55
CA ASP A 78 14.64 -12.54 -14.01
C ASP A 78 15.79 -12.07 -14.92
N TYR A 79 16.42 -12.99 -15.65
CA TYR A 79 17.47 -12.69 -16.63
C TYR A 79 16.93 -11.86 -17.80
N LEU A 80 15.79 -12.29 -18.37
CA LEU A 80 15.10 -11.59 -19.45
C LEU A 80 14.18 -10.45 -18.96
N LYS A 81 14.10 -10.24 -17.65
CA LYS A 81 13.18 -9.29 -16.98
C LYS A 81 11.74 -9.44 -17.45
N LYS A 82 11.22 -10.67 -17.42
CA LYS A 82 9.83 -10.99 -17.74
C LYS A 82 9.07 -11.41 -16.49
N ASP A 83 7.85 -10.92 -16.33
CA ASP A 83 6.96 -11.34 -15.25
C ASP A 83 5.49 -11.42 -15.73
N PRO A 84 4.75 -12.52 -15.48
CA PRO A 84 3.36 -12.65 -15.90
C PRO A 84 2.40 -11.72 -15.16
N HIS A 85 2.77 -11.21 -13.99
CA HIS A 85 1.93 -10.32 -13.19
C HIS A 85 1.98 -8.86 -13.67
N LEU A 86 2.79 -8.54 -14.69
CA LEU A 86 2.82 -7.22 -15.34
C LEU A 86 1.60 -7.04 -16.26
N VAL A 87 0.43 -7.06 -15.63
CA VAL A 87 -0.90 -6.83 -16.19
C VAL A 87 -1.65 -5.88 -15.25
N GLU A 88 -2.83 -5.42 -15.68
CA GLU A 88 -3.71 -4.66 -14.79
C GLU A 88 -4.14 -5.51 -13.59
N TYR A 89 -4.31 -4.87 -12.43
CA TYR A 89 -4.69 -5.54 -11.17
C TYR A 89 -5.94 -6.43 -11.33
N THR A 90 -6.95 -5.97 -12.06
CA THR A 90 -8.20 -6.70 -12.32
C THR A 90 -8.03 -7.93 -13.22
N LYS A 91 -6.88 -8.07 -13.88
CA LYS A 91 -6.52 -9.23 -14.73
C LYS A 91 -5.67 -10.25 -13.99
N LEU A 92 -5.28 -9.97 -12.74
CA LEU A 92 -4.61 -10.94 -11.89
C LEU A 92 -5.58 -12.04 -11.46
N LYS A 93 -5.03 -13.21 -11.15
CA LYS A 93 -5.78 -14.24 -10.43
C LYS A 93 -6.00 -13.75 -8.99
N SER A 94 -7.11 -14.14 -8.38
CA SER A 94 -7.44 -13.75 -6.99
C SER A 94 -6.29 -14.02 -6.01
N ARG A 95 -5.64 -15.19 -6.11
CA ARG A 95 -4.46 -15.54 -5.30
C ARG A 95 -3.30 -14.55 -5.40
N ASP A 96 -3.15 -13.91 -6.56
CA ASP A 96 -2.03 -13.00 -6.84
C ASP A 96 -2.39 -11.58 -6.38
N MET A 97 -3.66 -11.19 -6.48
CA MET A 97 -4.19 -9.97 -5.85
C MET A 97 -4.04 -10.01 -4.31
N GLU A 98 -4.13 -11.19 -3.71
CA GLU A 98 -3.98 -11.38 -2.27
C GLU A 98 -2.61 -10.93 -1.74
N LYS A 99 -1.57 -10.94 -2.60
CA LYS A 99 -0.24 -10.43 -2.23
C LYS A 99 -0.28 -8.92 -1.97
N ASP A 100 -0.97 -8.17 -2.83
CA ASP A 100 -1.13 -6.73 -2.67
C ASP A 100 -2.01 -6.42 -1.45
N ARG A 101 -3.12 -7.15 -1.28
CA ARG A 101 -3.99 -7.01 -0.09
C ARG A 101 -3.23 -7.25 1.20
N ASN A 102 -2.48 -8.34 1.29
CA ASN A 102 -1.69 -8.68 2.47
C ASN A 102 -0.61 -7.63 2.73
N THR A 103 0.04 -7.13 1.68
CA THR A 103 0.99 -6.02 1.81
C THR A 103 0.32 -4.82 2.48
N ILE A 104 -0.89 -4.45 2.04
CA ILE A 104 -1.62 -3.33 2.61
C ILE A 104 -2.10 -3.61 4.04
N SER A 105 -2.65 -4.80 4.29
CA SER A 105 -3.20 -5.20 5.58
C SER A 105 -2.14 -5.26 6.69
N ASN A 106 -0.88 -5.58 6.35
CA ASN A 106 0.22 -5.67 7.31
C ASN A 106 0.89 -4.33 7.62
N ILE A 107 0.59 -3.26 6.86
CA ILE A 107 1.21 -1.94 7.07
C ILE A 107 1.07 -1.45 8.51
N PRO A 108 -0.13 -1.52 9.14
CA PRO A 108 -0.27 -1.07 10.52
C PRO A 108 0.68 -1.74 11.49
N ASP A 109 0.86 -3.05 11.36
CA ASP A 109 1.73 -3.82 12.25
C ASP A 109 3.18 -3.35 12.10
N TYR A 110 3.62 -3.05 10.88
CA TYR A 110 4.94 -2.47 10.64
C TYR A 110 5.13 -1.10 11.31
N PHE A 111 4.10 -0.24 11.31
CA PHE A 111 4.16 1.05 11.99
C PHE A 111 4.10 0.89 13.51
N GLU A 112 3.32 -0.06 14.02
CA GLU A 112 3.21 -0.32 15.46
C GLU A 112 4.55 -0.80 16.04
N HIS A 113 5.28 -1.64 15.31
CA HIS A 113 6.65 -2.04 15.68
C HIS A 113 7.67 -0.89 15.69
N LEU A 114 7.33 0.25 15.11
CA LEU A 114 8.16 1.46 15.08
C LEU A 114 7.66 2.54 16.05
N ASP A 115 6.74 2.21 16.97
CA ASP A 115 6.07 3.15 17.88
C ASP A 115 5.25 4.24 17.16
N TYR A 116 4.68 3.90 16.00
CA TYR A 116 3.73 4.73 15.26
C TYR A 116 2.35 4.08 15.18
N LYS A 117 1.34 4.90 14.91
CA LYS A 117 -0.02 4.48 14.60
C LYS A 117 -0.57 5.29 13.43
N ILE A 118 -1.42 4.68 12.61
CA ILE A 118 -2.07 5.36 11.49
C ILE A 118 -3.44 5.87 11.96
N VAL A 119 -3.75 7.15 11.93
CA VAL A 119 -5.03 7.74 12.39
C VAL A 119 -5.85 8.16 11.18
N ARG A 120 -7.19 8.23 11.27
CA ARG A 120 -7.99 8.93 10.24
C ARG A 120 -8.10 10.42 10.59
N GLY A 121 -7.76 11.33 9.69
CA GLY A 121 -8.07 12.75 9.91
C GLY A 121 -9.58 12.97 9.88
N LYS A 122 -10.10 13.97 10.61
CA LYS A 122 -11.45 14.50 10.30
C LYS A 122 -11.48 14.81 8.80
N ARG A 123 -12.46 14.28 8.07
CA ARG A 123 -12.82 14.83 6.75
C ARG A 123 -13.23 16.28 7.01
N THR A 124 -12.32 17.23 6.84
CA THR A 124 -12.74 18.60 6.60
C THR A 124 -13.58 18.52 5.33
N LYS A 125 -14.84 18.93 5.37
CA LYS A 125 -15.59 19.19 4.14
C LYS A 125 -14.69 20.11 3.31
N LEU A 126 -14.04 19.60 2.28
CA LEU A 126 -13.64 20.47 1.19
C LEU A 126 -14.97 20.88 0.59
N ASN A 127 -15.37 22.12 0.87
CA ASN A 127 -16.31 22.80 0.01
C ASN A 127 -15.60 22.87 -1.35
N LEU A 128 -15.99 21.97 -2.25
CA LEU A 128 -15.82 22.14 -3.69
C LEU A 128 -17.00 22.96 -4.18
#